data_AF-A0AAZ7-F1
#
_entry.id   AF-A0AAZ7-F1
#
_cell.length_a   1.000
_cell.length_b   1.000
_cell.length_c   1.000
_cell.angle_alpha   90.00
_cell.angle_beta   90.00
_cell.angle_gamma   90.00
#
_symmetry.space_group_name_H-M   'P 1'
#
loop_
_entity.id
_entity.type
_entity.pdbx_description
1 polymer ?
#
loop_
_entity_poly.entity_id
_entity_poly.type
_entity_poly.pdbx_seq_one_letter_code
_entity_poly.pdbx_strand_id
1 'polypeptide(L)'
;MAKTDIGPPDYRTMLPETVKKNYGKWKYHEILQPGVLKHVSETGDELYTVRAGSPKLVSIDFIRDICDIADKYCDGHLRFTSRYNIESMTPGKTKVAPIIEEVKKLGLPVGGTGKSISNIVHTQGWIHCHSAATDASGVVKAIMDELYDYFITMKLPAKLRIALACCINMCGAVHCSDLAVVGIHRKPPRVEHERLSIVCEIPTTMASCPTGAIRRHPDPNIKSVVVNEERCMYCGNCYT
;
A
#
# COMPACT_ATOMS: atom_id res chain seq x y z
N MET A 1 -14.79 5.00 31.88
CA MET A 1 -14.76 6.21 31.02
C MET A 1 -13.87 5.90 29.82
N ALA A 2 -14.32 6.16 28.59
CA ALA A 2 -13.47 6.00 27.41
C ALA A 2 -12.30 6.99 27.48
N LYS A 3 -11.09 6.57 27.13
CA LYS A 3 -9.92 7.46 27.08
C LYS A 3 -9.81 8.07 25.67
N THR A 4 -9.61 9.39 25.58
CA THR A 4 -9.38 10.13 24.33
C THR A 4 -7.93 10.65 24.28
N ASP A 5 -7.47 11.07 23.11
CA ASP A 5 -6.16 11.72 22.90
C ASP A 5 -4.94 10.86 23.33
N ILE A 6 -5.09 9.53 23.32
CA ILE A 6 -4.06 8.59 23.78
C ILE A 6 -3.01 8.24 22.72
N GLY A 7 -3.24 8.60 21.45
CA GLY A 7 -2.31 8.31 20.35
C GLY A 7 -2.13 6.81 20.05
N PRO A 8 -1.12 6.46 19.22
CA PRO A 8 -0.76 5.07 18.99
C PRO A 8 -0.03 4.49 20.22
N PRO A 9 -0.06 3.16 20.41
CA PRO A 9 0.81 2.51 21.40
C PRO A 9 2.29 2.80 21.09
N ASP A 10 3.12 2.96 22.13
CA ASP A 10 4.55 3.14 21.94
C ASP A 10 5.15 1.88 21.31
N TYR A 11 5.68 2.02 20.09
CA TYR A 11 6.26 0.92 19.32
C TYR A 11 7.36 0.18 20.09
N ARG A 12 8.05 0.84 21.02
CA ARG A 12 9.11 0.24 21.85
C ARG A 12 8.58 -0.93 22.68
N THR A 13 7.31 -0.92 23.06
CA THR A 13 6.67 -2.02 23.80
C THR A 13 6.45 -3.26 22.95
N MET A 14 6.46 -3.12 21.62
CA MET A 14 6.16 -4.18 20.65
C MET A 14 7.39 -4.71 19.88
N LEU A 15 8.59 -4.23 20.22
CA LEU A 15 9.83 -4.68 19.57
C LEU A 15 10.26 -6.07 20.08
N PRO A 16 10.81 -6.95 19.21
CA PRO A 16 11.52 -8.15 19.65
C PRO A 16 12.70 -7.78 20.56
N GLU A 17 13.00 -8.62 21.56
CA GLU A 17 14.09 -8.35 22.52
C GLU A 17 15.46 -8.17 21.84
N THR A 18 15.78 -8.99 20.83
CA THR A 18 17.01 -8.82 20.04
C THR A 18 17.07 -7.45 19.35
N VAL A 19 15.93 -6.90 18.91
CA VAL A 19 15.85 -5.57 18.29
C VAL A 19 15.99 -4.48 19.34
N LYS A 20 15.36 -4.61 20.51
CA LYS A 20 15.50 -3.66 21.62
C LYS A 20 16.94 -3.55 22.08
N LYS A 21 17.60 -4.69 22.34
CA LYS A 21 19.01 -4.76 22.77
C LYS A 21 19.96 -4.07 21.79
N ASN A 22 19.69 -4.19 20.50
CA ASN A 22 20.56 -3.69 19.42
C ASN A 22 20.01 -2.45 18.72
N TYR A 23 19.06 -1.74 19.34
CA TYR A 23 18.44 -0.57 18.72
C TYR A 23 19.48 0.52 18.45
N GLY A 24 19.64 0.90 17.18
CA GLY A 24 20.66 1.88 16.75
C GLY A 24 22.10 1.35 16.73
N LYS A 25 22.33 0.04 16.92
CA LYS A 25 23.66 -0.59 17.00
C LYS A 25 23.84 -1.73 16.00
N TRP A 26 23.30 -1.55 14.80
CA TRP A 26 23.41 -2.53 13.71
C TRP A 26 24.65 -2.24 12.87
N LYS A 27 25.47 -3.27 12.62
CA LYS A 27 26.73 -3.15 11.88
C LYS A 27 26.53 -3.29 10.38
N TYR A 28 25.83 -4.33 9.94
CA TYR A 28 25.55 -4.58 8.52
C TYR A 28 24.33 -5.48 8.33
N HIS A 29 23.90 -5.60 7.08
CA HIS A 29 22.91 -6.58 6.66
C HIS A 29 23.36 -7.29 5.39
N GLU A 30 22.83 -8.49 5.17
CA GLU A 30 23.00 -9.26 3.94
C GLU A 30 21.68 -9.93 3.54
N ILE A 31 21.52 -10.19 2.24
CA ILE A 31 20.39 -10.96 1.72
C ILE A 31 20.91 -12.37 1.45
N LEU A 32 20.43 -13.34 2.24
CA LEU A 32 20.91 -14.72 2.17
C LEU A 32 20.32 -15.48 0.98
N GLN A 33 19.04 -15.23 0.70
CA GLN A 33 18.28 -15.76 -0.42
C GLN A 33 17.05 -14.87 -0.67
N PRO A 34 16.29 -15.03 -1.78
CA PRO A 34 15.05 -14.29 -1.98
C PRO A 34 14.13 -14.39 -0.75
N GLY A 35 13.70 -13.24 -0.22
CA GLY A 35 12.86 -13.14 0.96
C GLY A 35 13.56 -13.34 2.32
N VAL A 36 14.86 -13.61 2.39
CA VAL A 36 15.57 -13.78 3.68
C VAL A 36 16.70 -12.77 3.84
N LEU A 37 16.61 -11.96 4.89
CA LEU A 37 17.66 -11.03 5.29
C LEU A 37 18.30 -11.47 6.61
N LYS A 38 19.57 -11.11 6.78
CA LYS A 38 20.28 -11.22 8.05
C LYS A 38 20.84 -9.86 8.42
N HIS A 39 20.64 -9.44 9.67
CA HIS A 39 21.27 -8.27 10.25
C HIS A 39 22.23 -8.72 11.35
N VAL A 40 23.39 -8.08 11.45
CA VAL A 40 24.39 -8.36 12.47
C VAL A 40 24.66 -7.09 13.26
N SER A 41 24.57 -7.15 14.58
CA SER A 41 24.81 -6.00 15.46
C SER A 41 26.31 -5.77 15.70
N GLU A 42 26.63 -4.63 16.30
CA GLU A 42 28.00 -4.32 16.74
C GLU A 42 28.53 -5.31 17.77
N THR A 43 27.65 -5.94 18.56
CA THR A 43 28.00 -6.97 19.56
C THR A 43 27.99 -8.39 18.98
N GLY A 44 27.73 -8.55 17.69
CA GLY A 44 27.67 -9.84 17.01
C GLY A 44 26.35 -10.59 17.13
N ASP A 45 25.30 -9.98 17.70
CA ASP A 45 23.97 -10.59 17.69
C ASP A 45 23.45 -10.64 16.25
N GLU A 46 22.82 -11.75 15.88
CA GLU A 46 22.23 -11.93 14.56
C GLU A 46 20.71 -11.87 14.63
N LEU A 47 20.09 -11.27 13.61
CA LEU A 47 18.64 -11.28 13.42
C LEU A 47 18.31 -11.67 11.99
N TYR A 48 17.53 -12.72 11.85
CA TYR A 48 17.03 -13.22 10.58
C TYR A 48 15.62 -12.69 10.34
N THR A 49 15.34 -12.23 9.12
CA THR A 49 14.03 -11.73 8.71
C THR A 49 13.56 -12.51 7.50
N VAL A 50 12.40 -13.17 7.62
CA VAL A 50 11.69 -13.80 6.51
C VAL A 50 10.59 -12.85 6.04
N ARG A 51 10.68 -12.39 4.81
CA ARG A 51 9.72 -11.50 4.17
C ARG A 51 8.78 -12.28 3.25
N ALA A 52 7.48 -12.05 3.41
CA ALA A 52 6.44 -12.66 2.60
C ALA A 52 5.52 -11.61 1.97
N GLY A 53 5.00 -11.93 0.78
CA GLY A 53 3.95 -11.14 0.14
C GLY A 53 2.65 -11.18 0.95
N SER A 54 1.82 -10.14 0.81
CA SER A 54 0.47 -10.09 1.38
C SER A 54 -0.45 -9.33 0.43
N PRO A 55 -1.75 -9.69 0.36
CA PRO A 55 -2.71 -9.00 -0.50
C PRO A 55 -3.06 -7.59 -0.02
N LYS A 56 -2.50 -7.10 1.10
CA LYS A 56 -2.83 -5.84 1.80
C LYS A 56 -4.23 -5.83 2.39
N LEU A 57 -5.27 -6.07 1.59
CA LEU A 57 -6.63 -6.30 2.08
C LEU A 57 -6.72 -7.72 2.62
N VAL A 58 -6.97 -7.85 3.93
CA VAL A 58 -6.90 -9.14 4.65
C VAL A 58 -8.10 -9.29 5.59
N SER A 59 -8.48 -10.54 5.87
CA SER A 59 -9.44 -10.85 6.93
C SER A 59 -8.77 -10.83 8.30
N ILE A 60 -9.58 -10.83 9.36
CA ILE A 60 -9.07 -11.02 10.73
C ILE A 60 -8.48 -12.41 10.94
N ASP A 61 -8.97 -13.43 10.23
CA ASP A 61 -8.45 -14.80 10.35
C ASP A 61 -7.07 -14.91 9.72
N PHE A 62 -6.83 -14.24 8.58
CA PHE A 62 -5.49 -14.10 8.03
C PHE A 62 -4.51 -13.48 9.04
N ILE A 63 -4.95 -12.47 9.79
CA ILE A 63 -4.11 -11.83 10.82
C ILE A 63 -3.80 -12.82 11.95
N ARG A 64 -4.78 -13.63 12.38
CA ARG A 64 -4.59 -14.67 13.39
C ARG A 64 -3.62 -15.75 12.91
N ASP A 65 -3.74 -16.19 11.65
CA ASP A 65 -2.85 -17.20 11.07
C ASP A 65 -1.37 -16.76 11.08
N ILE A 66 -1.09 -15.49 10.76
CA ILE A 66 0.28 -14.96 10.81
C ILE A 66 0.77 -14.70 12.24
N CYS A 67 -0.14 -14.46 13.18
CA CYS A 67 0.17 -14.39 14.61
C CYS A 67 0.60 -15.76 15.15
N ASP A 68 -0.05 -16.85 14.74
CA ASP A 68 0.34 -18.22 15.15
C ASP A 68 1.79 -18.55 14.73
N ILE A 69 2.20 -18.11 13.54
CA ILE A 69 3.60 -18.22 13.08
C ILE A 69 4.53 -17.37 13.96
N ALA A 70 4.12 -16.15 14.29
CA ALA A 70 4.92 -15.25 15.11
C ALA A 70 5.10 -15.77 16.55
N ASP A 71 4.05 -16.30 17.16
CA ASP A 71 4.10 -16.92 18.49
C ASP A 71 5.03 -18.13 18.50
N LYS A 72 4.97 -18.97 17.45
CA LYS A 72 5.77 -20.20 17.36
C LYS A 72 7.26 -19.94 17.11
N TYR A 73 7.62 -18.94 16.30
CA TYR A 73 9.00 -18.78 15.82
C TYR A 73 9.65 -17.42 16.09
N CYS A 74 8.86 -16.40 16.41
CA CYS A 74 9.28 -15.01 16.49
C CYS A 74 8.95 -14.36 17.86
N ASP A 75 8.73 -15.19 18.88
CA ASP A 75 8.46 -14.78 20.25
C ASP A 75 7.26 -13.82 20.36
N GLY A 76 6.26 -14.02 19.49
CA GLY A 76 5.03 -13.20 19.41
C GLY A 76 5.17 -11.89 18.65
N HIS A 77 6.30 -11.67 17.95
CA HIS A 77 6.55 -10.44 17.21
C HIS A 77 6.54 -10.64 15.69
N LEU A 78 5.89 -9.72 14.99
CA LEU A 78 5.97 -9.57 13.54
C LEU A 78 5.90 -8.09 13.17
N ARG A 79 6.16 -7.75 11.90
CA ARG A 79 5.91 -6.41 11.38
C ARG A 79 5.43 -6.42 9.94
N PHE A 80 4.87 -5.31 9.51
CA PHE A 80 4.63 -5.02 8.10
C PHE A 80 5.66 -4.02 7.57
N THR A 81 5.99 -4.15 6.29
CA THR A 81 6.82 -3.20 5.55
C THR A 81 5.98 -2.04 5.02
N SER A 82 6.62 -0.96 4.58
CA SER A 82 5.94 0.16 3.89
C SER A 82 5.29 -0.22 2.55
N ARG A 83 5.47 -1.47 2.09
CA ARG A 83 4.81 -2.03 0.91
C ARG A 83 3.89 -3.19 1.27
N TYR A 84 3.45 -3.25 2.52
CA TYR A 84 2.47 -4.22 3.02
C TYR A 84 2.93 -5.69 2.98
N ASN A 85 4.20 -5.99 2.66
CA ASN A 85 4.77 -7.32 2.94
C ASN A 85 4.83 -7.56 4.45
N ILE A 86 4.74 -8.83 4.85
CA ILE A 86 4.91 -9.28 6.23
C ILE A 86 6.38 -9.63 6.45
N GLU A 87 6.89 -9.37 7.65
CA GLU A 87 8.22 -9.79 8.10
C GLU A 87 8.15 -10.49 9.45
N SER A 88 8.55 -11.75 9.45
CA SER A 88 8.78 -12.59 10.62
C SER A 88 10.26 -12.50 11.00
N MET A 89 10.57 -12.16 12.25
CA MET A 89 11.93 -11.89 12.70
C MET A 89 12.34 -12.83 13.82
N THR A 90 13.56 -13.36 13.76
CA THR A 90 14.03 -14.32 14.77
C THR A 90 15.55 -14.29 14.92
N PRO A 91 16.10 -14.39 16.14
CA PRO A 91 17.55 -14.57 16.33
C PRO A 91 18.00 -16.00 16.00
N GLY A 92 17.07 -16.97 15.95
CA GLY A 92 17.39 -18.38 15.73
C GLY A 92 17.50 -18.73 14.24
N LYS A 93 18.72 -18.88 13.71
CA LYS A 93 18.96 -19.32 12.32
C LYS A 93 18.19 -20.58 11.94
N THR A 94 18.08 -21.54 12.85
CA THR A 94 17.37 -22.82 12.66
C THR A 94 15.86 -22.65 12.49
N LYS A 95 15.28 -21.53 12.92
CA LYS A 95 13.85 -21.22 12.78
C LYS A 95 13.49 -20.66 11.38
N VAL A 96 14.47 -20.25 10.58
CA VAL A 96 14.22 -19.61 9.26
C VAL A 96 13.51 -20.55 8.28
N ALA A 97 13.99 -21.79 8.11
CA ALA A 97 13.36 -22.74 7.20
C ALA A 97 11.93 -23.12 7.63
N PRO A 98 11.66 -23.44 8.91
CA PRO A 98 10.29 -23.64 9.40
C PRO A 98 9.34 -22.46 9.16
N ILE A 99 9.81 -21.21 9.34
CA ILE A 99 8.99 -20.03 9.04
C ILE A 99 8.62 -19.99 7.55
N ILE A 100 9.59 -20.23 6.65
CA ILE A 100 9.35 -20.24 5.21
C ILE A 100 8.30 -21.30 4.82
N GLU A 101 8.39 -22.49 5.42
CA GLU A 101 7.43 -23.57 5.16
C GLU A 101 6.02 -23.21 5.61
N GLU A 102 5.85 -22.71 6.82
CA GLU A 102 4.52 -22.32 7.35
C GLU A 102 3.91 -21.15 6.58
N VAL A 103 4.70 -20.13 6.25
CA VAL A 103 4.25 -19.02 5.40
C VAL A 103 3.78 -19.52 4.03
N LYS A 104 4.50 -20.48 3.42
CA LYS A 104 4.09 -21.09 2.15
C LYS A 104 2.84 -21.96 2.28
N LYS A 105 2.61 -22.62 3.43
CA LYS A 105 1.36 -23.36 3.68
C LYS A 105 0.14 -22.43 3.71
N LEU A 106 0.32 -21.17 4.11
CA LEU A 106 -0.71 -20.13 4.00
C LEU A 106 -0.88 -19.57 2.57
N GLY A 107 -0.14 -20.11 1.59
CA GLY A 107 -0.18 -19.64 0.20
C GLY A 107 0.56 -18.32 -0.05
N LEU A 108 1.39 -17.87 0.90
CA LEU A 108 2.13 -16.61 0.78
C LEU A 108 3.52 -16.82 0.16
N PRO A 109 3.89 -16.04 -0.87
CA PRO A 109 5.22 -16.14 -1.45
C PRO A 109 6.27 -15.51 -0.54
N VAL A 110 7.39 -16.21 -0.32
CA VAL A 110 8.59 -15.65 0.31
C VAL A 110 9.44 -14.97 -0.77
N GLY A 111 9.76 -13.69 -0.60
CA GLY A 111 10.40 -12.90 -1.66
C GLY A 111 10.42 -11.40 -1.41
N GLY A 112 10.47 -10.63 -2.51
CA GLY A 112 10.37 -9.17 -2.47
C GLY A 112 11.61 -8.45 -1.93
N THR A 113 12.77 -9.11 -1.88
CA THR A 113 14.07 -8.56 -1.44
C THR A 113 15.06 -8.45 -2.61
N GLY A 114 16.06 -7.57 -2.49
CA GLY A 114 17.12 -7.43 -3.50
C GLY A 114 16.63 -6.96 -4.87
N LYS A 115 17.27 -7.41 -5.95
CA LYS A 115 16.98 -7.02 -7.33
C LYS A 115 15.76 -7.78 -7.89
N SER A 116 14.59 -7.43 -7.39
CA SER A 116 13.30 -8.09 -7.62
C SER A 116 12.18 -7.07 -7.71
N ILE A 117 11.00 -7.47 -8.17
CA ILE A 117 9.80 -6.70 -7.83
C ILE A 117 9.49 -6.89 -6.34
N SER A 118 8.90 -5.88 -5.71
CA SER A 118 8.22 -6.05 -4.42
C SER A 118 6.72 -5.99 -4.64
N ASN A 119 5.96 -6.13 -3.56
CA ASN A 119 4.52 -5.96 -3.57
C ASN A 119 4.12 -4.59 -4.14
N ILE A 120 2.94 -4.52 -4.75
CA ILE A 120 2.41 -3.33 -5.40
C ILE A 120 1.67 -2.49 -4.37
N VAL A 121 2.15 -1.28 -4.12
CA VAL A 121 1.40 -0.29 -3.33
C VAL A 121 0.18 0.10 -4.14
N HIS A 122 -1.01 -0.11 -3.58
CA HIS A 122 -2.29 0.18 -4.24
C HIS A 122 -3.31 0.74 -3.26
N THR A 123 -4.44 1.23 -3.78
CA THR A 123 -5.45 1.96 -3.01
C THR A 123 -6.73 1.12 -2.83
N GLN A 124 -7.87 1.78 -2.60
CA GLN A 124 -9.14 1.10 -2.36
C GLN A 124 -9.79 0.55 -3.63
N GLY A 125 -9.72 1.26 -4.76
CA GLY A 125 -10.47 0.87 -5.95
C GLY A 125 -11.98 0.81 -5.70
N TRP A 126 -12.66 -0.12 -6.36
CA TRP A 126 -14.11 -0.31 -6.26
C TRP A 126 -14.55 -0.93 -4.94
N ILE A 127 -13.61 -1.42 -4.13
CA ILE A 127 -13.92 -2.01 -2.82
C ILE A 127 -14.49 -0.96 -1.86
N HIS A 128 -14.02 0.30 -1.96
CA HIS A 128 -14.41 1.31 -0.96
C HIS A 128 -14.40 2.78 -1.43
N CYS A 129 -13.82 3.12 -2.58
CA CYS A 129 -13.68 4.52 -3.01
C CYS A 129 -14.72 4.90 -4.06
N HIS A 130 -15.40 6.03 -3.84
CA HIS A 130 -16.43 6.57 -4.74
C HIS A 130 -15.87 7.30 -5.96
N SER A 131 -14.61 7.77 -5.91
CA SER A 131 -13.96 8.49 -7.03
C SER A 131 -13.09 7.58 -7.92
N ALA A 132 -13.16 6.25 -7.74
CA ALA A 132 -12.32 5.31 -8.46
C ALA A 132 -12.71 5.20 -9.95
N ALA A 133 -11.72 5.35 -10.83
CA ALA A 133 -11.86 5.09 -12.27
C ALA A 133 -11.59 3.62 -12.63
N THR A 134 -10.92 2.88 -11.76
CA THR A 134 -10.62 1.44 -11.91
C THR A 134 -10.61 0.77 -10.54
N ASP A 135 -10.75 -0.56 -10.53
CA ASP A 135 -10.44 -1.34 -9.34
C ASP A 135 -8.93 -1.30 -9.03
N ALA A 136 -8.59 -1.55 -7.76
CA ALA A 136 -7.22 -1.63 -7.29
C ALA A 136 -6.79 -3.09 -7.03
N SER A 137 -7.49 -3.81 -6.17
CA SER A 137 -7.07 -5.14 -5.73
C SER A 137 -7.08 -6.17 -6.87
N GLY A 138 -8.10 -6.17 -7.72
CA GLY A 138 -8.20 -7.07 -8.87
C GLY A 138 -7.08 -6.83 -9.90
N VAL A 139 -6.77 -5.57 -10.20
CA VAL A 139 -5.68 -5.22 -11.13
C VAL A 139 -4.32 -5.61 -10.55
N VAL A 140 -4.09 -5.36 -9.26
CA VAL A 140 -2.85 -5.79 -8.58
C VAL A 140 -2.70 -7.30 -8.59
N LYS A 141 -3.79 -8.04 -8.33
CA LYS A 141 -3.78 -9.50 -8.38
C LYS A 141 -3.39 -9.99 -9.78
N ALA A 142 -4.00 -9.47 -10.83
CA ALA A 142 -3.68 -9.84 -12.21
C ALA A 142 -2.21 -9.57 -12.56
N ILE A 143 -1.67 -8.40 -12.18
CA ILE A 143 -0.25 -8.07 -12.45
C ILE A 143 0.68 -8.97 -11.64
N MET A 144 0.40 -9.20 -10.36
CA MET A 144 1.25 -10.02 -9.50
C MET A 144 1.23 -11.50 -9.86
N ASP A 145 0.13 -12.01 -10.44
CA ASP A 145 0.07 -13.37 -10.98
C ASP A 145 0.98 -13.53 -12.20
N GLU A 146 0.95 -12.57 -13.12
CA GLU A 146 1.83 -12.57 -14.30
C GLU A 146 3.31 -12.37 -13.93
N LEU A 147 3.60 -11.53 -12.93
CA LEU A 147 4.96 -11.17 -12.54
C LEU A 147 5.49 -11.94 -11.32
N TYR A 148 4.79 -12.99 -10.88
CA TYR A 148 5.07 -13.73 -9.65
C TYR A 148 6.53 -14.18 -9.54
N ASP A 149 7.10 -14.69 -10.63
CA ASP A 149 8.49 -15.15 -10.69
C ASP A 149 9.50 -14.05 -10.31
N TYR A 150 9.23 -12.79 -10.64
CA TYR A 150 10.10 -11.67 -10.30
C TYR A 150 10.02 -11.29 -8.83
N PHE A 151 9.00 -11.73 -8.10
CA PHE A 151 8.87 -11.52 -6.66
C PHE A 151 9.69 -12.54 -5.87
N ILE A 152 9.63 -13.81 -6.27
CA ILE A 152 10.30 -14.93 -5.57
C ILE A 152 11.76 -15.15 -6.00
N THR A 153 12.27 -14.38 -6.97
CA THR A 153 13.66 -14.41 -7.43
C THR A 153 14.33 -13.04 -7.32
N MET A 154 15.64 -12.97 -7.57
CA MET A 154 16.42 -11.72 -7.63
C MET A 154 17.11 -11.55 -8.99
N LYS A 155 16.35 -11.69 -10.08
CA LYS A 155 16.86 -11.72 -11.46
C LYS A 155 16.82 -10.38 -12.22
N LEU A 156 16.33 -9.31 -11.61
CA LEU A 156 16.26 -7.99 -12.25
C LEU A 156 17.63 -7.27 -12.20
N PRO A 157 17.88 -6.26 -13.06
CA PRO A 157 19.07 -5.43 -12.96
C PRO A 157 19.14 -4.61 -11.65
N ALA A 158 17.97 -4.18 -11.16
CA ALA A 158 17.79 -3.37 -9.96
C ALA A 158 16.46 -3.71 -9.26
N LYS A 159 16.21 -3.11 -8.09
CA LYS A 159 14.89 -3.17 -7.45
C LYS A 159 13.88 -2.43 -8.32
N LEU A 160 12.73 -3.06 -8.59
CA LEU A 160 11.66 -2.43 -9.35
C LEU A 160 10.41 -2.29 -8.48
N ARG A 161 9.82 -1.09 -8.46
CA ARG A 161 8.61 -0.76 -7.73
C ARG A 161 7.49 -0.43 -8.71
N ILE A 162 6.46 -1.27 -8.65
CA ILE A 162 5.19 -1.02 -9.32
C ILE A 162 4.22 -0.43 -8.30
N ALA A 163 3.43 0.58 -8.67
CA ALA A 163 2.34 1.06 -7.83
C ALA A 163 1.09 1.35 -8.66
N LEU A 164 -0.07 1.29 -8.01
CA LEU A 164 -1.36 1.48 -8.65
C LEU A 164 -2.19 2.53 -7.91
N ALA A 165 -2.73 3.48 -8.67
CA ALA A 165 -3.77 4.40 -8.20
C ALA A 165 -5.09 4.13 -8.92
N CYS A 166 -6.17 4.02 -8.16
CA CYS A 166 -7.51 3.87 -8.74
C CYS A 166 -8.05 5.14 -9.40
N CYS A 167 -7.47 6.31 -9.10
CA CYS A 167 -7.72 7.59 -9.76
C CYS A 167 -6.47 8.48 -9.64
N ILE A 168 -6.50 9.68 -10.23
CA ILE A 168 -5.36 10.60 -10.23
C ILE A 168 -5.02 11.24 -8.87
N ASN A 169 -5.83 11.04 -7.82
CA ASN A 169 -5.48 11.46 -6.46
C ASN A 169 -4.28 10.69 -5.89
N MET A 170 -3.90 9.58 -6.54
CA MET A 170 -2.74 8.72 -6.27
C MET A 170 -2.74 7.97 -4.93
N CYS A 171 -3.21 8.59 -3.83
CA CYS A 171 -3.29 8.07 -2.45
C CYS A 171 -2.11 7.14 -2.04
N GLY A 172 -0.90 7.48 -2.49
CA GLY A 172 0.28 6.65 -2.38
C GLY A 172 1.42 7.10 -3.31
N ALA A 173 2.49 6.32 -3.36
CA ALA A 173 3.72 6.63 -4.09
C ALA A 173 3.65 6.31 -5.61
N VAL A 174 2.48 6.50 -6.23
CA VAL A 174 2.24 6.10 -7.63
C VAL A 174 2.96 7.03 -8.62
N HIS A 175 2.94 8.33 -8.36
CA HIS A 175 3.63 9.36 -9.14
C HIS A 175 5.17 9.26 -9.11
N CYS A 176 5.75 8.45 -8.22
CA CYS A 176 7.19 8.30 -8.03
C CYS A 176 7.63 6.82 -7.99
N SER A 177 6.87 5.94 -8.67
CA SER A 177 7.22 4.53 -8.85
C SER A 177 7.89 4.30 -10.20
N ASP A 178 8.75 3.26 -10.29
CA ASP A 178 9.43 2.88 -11.53
C ASP A 178 8.41 2.54 -12.63
N LEU A 179 7.31 1.89 -12.25
CA LEU A 179 6.12 1.67 -13.08
C LEU A 179 4.86 2.05 -12.32
N ALA A 180 3.98 2.80 -12.97
CA ALA A 180 2.75 3.32 -12.38
C ALA A 180 1.54 2.93 -13.23
N VAL A 181 0.52 2.36 -12.58
CA VAL A 181 -0.80 2.13 -13.18
C VAL A 181 -1.76 3.15 -12.59
N VAL A 182 -2.38 3.98 -13.44
CA VAL A 182 -3.25 5.08 -12.99
C VAL A 182 -4.59 4.99 -13.69
N GLY A 183 -5.66 4.85 -12.92
CA GLY A 183 -7.02 4.99 -13.40
C GLY A 183 -7.32 6.42 -13.83
N ILE A 184 -7.86 6.60 -15.03
CA ILE A 184 -8.27 7.91 -15.56
C ILE A 184 -9.69 7.86 -16.10
N HIS A 185 -10.39 8.99 -15.97
CA HIS A 185 -11.62 9.22 -16.73
C HIS A 185 -11.27 9.79 -18.11
N ARG A 186 -12.20 9.64 -19.06
CA ARG A 186 -12.06 10.19 -20.42
C ARG A 186 -13.31 10.92 -20.90
N LYS A 187 -14.17 11.32 -19.96
CA LYS A 187 -15.43 12.02 -20.23
C LYS A 187 -15.60 13.18 -19.26
N PRO A 188 -16.16 14.32 -19.69
CA PRO A 188 -16.58 15.39 -18.79
C PRO A 188 -17.62 14.88 -17.76
N PRO A 189 -17.72 15.51 -16.58
CA PRO A 189 -18.74 15.16 -15.61
C PRO A 189 -20.14 15.55 -16.11
N ARG A 190 -21.14 14.77 -15.73
CA ARG A 190 -22.55 15.13 -15.91
C ARG A 190 -23.00 15.95 -14.71
N VAL A 191 -23.61 17.11 -14.96
CA VAL A 191 -24.05 18.00 -13.89
C VAL A 191 -25.48 17.65 -13.49
N GLU A 192 -25.67 17.27 -12.23
CA GLU A 192 -27.01 17.12 -11.62
C GLU A 192 -27.51 18.49 -11.12
N HIS A 193 -28.09 19.29 -12.02
CA HIS A 193 -28.42 20.69 -11.75
C HIS A 193 -29.32 20.90 -10.52
N GLU A 194 -30.31 20.02 -10.32
CA GLU A 194 -31.27 20.11 -9.21
C GLU A 194 -30.63 19.85 -7.84
N ARG A 195 -29.60 18.98 -7.81
CA ARG A 195 -28.95 18.56 -6.56
C ARG A 195 -27.73 19.39 -6.21
N LEU A 196 -27.06 19.98 -7.21
CA LEU A 196 -25.75 20.59 -7.03
C LEU A 196 -25.75 21.65 -5.91
N SER A 197 -26.69 22.59 -5.91
CA SER A 197 -26.73 23.63 -4.87
C SER A 197 -27.11 23.15 -3.47
N ILE A 198 -27.64 21.93 -3.35
CA ILE A 198 -28.03 21.32 -2.07
C ILE A 198 -26.82 20.68 -1.38
N VAL A 199 -25.90 20.10 -2.17
CA VAL A 199 -24.78 19.29 -1.64
C VAL A 199 -23.40 19.89 -1.90
N CYS A 200 -23.29 20.87 -2.81
CA CYS A 200 -22.04 21.50 -3.18
C CYS A 200 -22.06 23.00 -2.87
N GLU A 201 -20.91 23.49 -2.43
CA GLU A 201 -20.64 24.93 -2.42
C GLU A 201 -20.05 25.31 -3.79
N ILE A 202 -20.73 26.20 -4.53
CA ILE A 202 -20.44 26.48 -5.95
C ILE A 202 -19.04 27.09 -6.15
N PRO A 203 -18.64 28.16 -5.42
CA PRO A 203 -17.31 28.74 -5.51
C PRO A 203 -16.15 27.75 -5.38
N THR A 204 -16.18 26.88 -4.38
CA THR A 204 -15.16 25.84 -4.12
C THR A 204 -15.17 24.77 -5.21
N THR A 205 -16.36 24.35 -5.66
CA THR A 205 -16.50 23.43 -6.80
C THR A 205 -15.86 24.01 -8.06
N MET A 206 -16.06 25.30 -8.35
CA MET A 206 -15.41 25.99 -9.47
C MET A 206 -13.89 26.08 -9.29
N ALA A 207 -13.45 26.47 -8.09
CA ALA A 207 -12.03 26.62 -7.76
C ALA A 207 -11.26 25.28 -7.77
N SER A 208 -11.95 24.15 -7.60
CA SER A 208 -11.37 22.80 -7.71
C SER A 208 -10.86 22.48 -9.12
N CYS A 209 -11.32 23.21 -10.15
CA CYS A 209 -10.99 22.91 -11.54
C CYS A 209 -9.64 23.51 -11.95
N PRO A 210 -8.59 22.70 -12.18
CA PRO A 210 -7.25 23.21 -12.48
C PRO A 210 -7.16 23.90 -13.85
N THR A 211 -8.08 23.60 -14.77
CA THR A 211 -8.11 24.20 -16.12
C THR A 211 -9.12 25.32 -16.25
N GLY A 212 -9.85 25.68 -15.18
CA GLY A 212 -10.91 26.70 -15.22
C GLY A 212 -12.06 26.36 -16.19
N ALA A 213 -12.35 25.07 -16.39
CA ALA A 213 -13.41 24.59 -17.27
C ALA A 213 -14.83 24.78 -16.68
N ILE A 214 -14.94 24.94 -15.36
CA ILE A 214 -16.23 25.05 -14.66
C ILE A 214 -16.59 26.52 -14.45
N ARG A 215 -17.80 26.91 -14.82
CA ARG A 215 -18.34 28.26 -14.65
C ARG A 215 -19.73 28.22 -14.03
N ARG A 216 -20.17 29.32 -13.43
CA ARG A 216 -21.59 29.46 -13.01
C ARG A 216 -22.51 29.22 -14.20
N HIS A 217 -23.67 28.64 -13.92
CA HIS A 217 -24.70 28.49 -14.93
C HIS A 217 -25.06 29.86 -15.54
N PRO A 218 -25.20 29.98 -16.87
CA PRO A 218 -25.48 31.26 -17.53
C PRO A 218 -26.86 31.83 -17.18
N ASP A 219 -27.84 30.96 -16.91
CA ASP A 219 -29.12 31.37 -16.33
C ASP A 219 -28.98 31.65 -14.82
N PRO A 220 -29.20 32.90 -14.36
CA PRO A 220 -29.07 33.26 -12.95
C PRO A 220 -30.13 32.62 -12.04
N ASN A 221 -31.23 32.10 -12.60
CA ASN A 221 -32.26 31.41 -11.83
C ASN A 221 -31.87 29.96 -11.50
N ILE A 222 -30.93 29.38 -12.26
CA ILE A 222 -30.43 28.03 -12.04
C ILE A 222 -29.18 28.11 -11.17
N LYS A 223 -29.33 27.76 -9.89
CA LYS A 223 -28.21 27.68 -8.92
C LYS A 223 -27.33 26.46 -9.21
N SER A 224 -26.55 26.52 -10.28
CA SER A 224 -25.70 25.41 -10.72
C SER A 224 -24.44 25.88 -11.45
N VAL A 225 -23.73 24.95 -12.09
CA VAL A 225 -22.55 25.20 -12.93
C VAL A 225 -22.74 24.62 -14.33
N VAL A 226 -21.92 25.07 -15.27
CA VAL A 226 -21.72 24.46 -16.59
C VAL A 226 -20.24 24.13 -16.79
N VAL A 227 -19.97 23.12 -17.62
CA VAL A 227 -18.61 22.65 -17.91
C VAL A 227 -18.29 22.93 -19.38
N ASN A 228 -17.19 23.64 -19.62
CA ASN A 228 -16.59 23.73 -20.95
C ASN A 228 -15.83 22.42 -21.22
N GLU A 229 -16.40 21.55 -22.06
CA GLU A 229 -15.84 20.23 -22.34
C GLU A 229 -14.46 20.29 -23.02
N GLU A 230 -14.24 21.25 -23.92
CA GLU A 230 -12.95 21.43 -24.62
C GLU A 230 -11.79 21.76 -23.66
N ARG A 231 -12.09 22.39 -22.52
CA ARG A 231 -11.10 22.69 -21.47
C ARG A 231 -11.02 21.62 -20.39
N CYS A 232 -11.95 20.67 -20.35
CA CYS A 232 -11.98 19.63 -19.32
C CYS A 232 -10.94 18.54 -19.63
N MET A 233 -10.09 18.22 -18.66
CA MET A 233 -9.12 17.12 -18.75
C MET A 233 -9.50 15.91 -17.89
N TYR A 234 -10.79 15.80 -17.51
CA TYR A 234 -11.37 14.62 -16.87
C TYR A 234 -10.72 14.20 -15.54
N CYS A 235 -10.12 15.16 -14.84
CA CYS A 235 -9.42 14.91 -13.58
C CYS A 235 -10.31 14.38 -12.44
N GLY A 236 -11.63 14.60 -12.52
CA GLY A 236 -12.58 14.17 -11.48
C GLY A 236 -12.55 15.00 -10.20
N ASN A 237 -11.66 15.98 -10.06
CA ASN A 237 -11.50 16.73 -8.81
C ASN A 237 -12.77 17.48 -8.37
N CYS A 238 -13.61 17.90 -9.32
CA CYS A 238 -14.88 18.57 -9.03
C CYS A 238 -15.98 17.62 -8.50
N TYR A 239 -15.75 16.30 -8.53
CA TYR A 239 -16.65 15.29 -7.95
C TYR A 239 -16.21 14.84 -6.54
N THR A 240 -14.92 14.99 -6.21
CA THR A 240 -14.37 14.69 -4.87
C THR A 240 -15.01 15.57 -3.81
#